data_AF-A0A9D6Y1L4-F1
#
_entry.id   AF-A0A9D6Y1L4-F1
#
_cell.length_a   1.000
_cell.length_b   1.000
_cell.length_c   1.000
_cell.angle_alpha   90.00
_cell.angle_beta   90.00
_cell.angle_gamma   90.00
#
_symmetry.space_group_name_H-M   'P 1'
#
loop_
_entity.id
_entity.type
_entity.pdbx_description
1 polymer ?
#
loop_
_entity_poly.entity_id
_entity_poly.type
_entity_poly.pdbx_seq_one_letter_code
_entity_poly.pdbx_strand_id
1 'polypeptide(L)'
;MPDASIEIFSTCPPSSGADRTTYVQRVVAAARWSEQAGCRGILVYADNSQVDPWLVSQLILRHTESLCPLVAVQPVYTHPYTVAKMVTSLAYLDRRRIYLNMVAGGFTNDLAALNDPTPHDRRYDRLVEYTTIVQRLLAGLGPVSHAGEFYTVTNLKLSPRLDADLMPGIFVSGSSEAGMAAARALGATAIEYPKSAAEYLAASVHRGAGIRVGIISRDHDDSAWAIARGRFPEDRKGQLAHQLAMKVSDSVWHKQLSGPDDPGARSPYWLVPFKNYKTMCPYLVGSHARVGAELGAYLAAGYRTFILDVPASLEDLQHTTLAFRRAVEMSRCQSYSTSG
;
A
#
# COMPACT_ATOMS: atom_id res chain seq x y z
N MET A 1 6.88 20.77 18.53
CA MET A 1 7.31 19.40 18.14
C MET A 1 7.08 19.28 16.64
N PRO A 2 7.99 18.70 15.85
CA PRO A 2 7.78 18.62 14.41
C PRO A 2 6.53 17.78 14.14
N ASP A 3 5.62 18.32 13.35
CA ASP A 3 4.37 17.68 12.93
C ASP A 3 4.71 16.31 12.34
N ALA A 4 4.18 15.22 12.89
CA ALA A 4 4.51 13.87 12.44
C ALA A 4 4.03 13.74 10.98
N SER A 5 4.97 13.87 10.03
CA SER A 5 4.68 14.03 8.61
C SER A 5 3.87 12.85 8.08
N ILE A 6 2.65 13.13 7.61
CA ILE A 6 1.82 12.15 6.92
C ILE A 6 2.54 11.75 5.64
N GLU A 7 2.75 10.46 5.44
CA GLU A 7 3.29 9.91 4.20
C GLU A 7 2.15 9.35 3.35
N ILE A 8 2.00 9.91 2.14
CA ILE A 8 1.00 9.47 1.18
C ILE A 8 1.69 8.75 0.03
N PHE A 9 1.27 7.53 -0.24
CA PHE A 9 1.67 6.76 -1.41
C PHE A 9 0.45 6.61 -2.32
N SER A 10 0.60 6.81 -3.63
CA SER A 10 -0.45 6.43 -4.60
C SER A 10 -0.28 4.97 -5.02
N THR A 11 -1.13 4.47 -5.93
CA THR A 11 -0.96 3.14 -6.54
C THR A 11 -0.79 3.27 -8.05
N CYS A 12 0.18 2.54 -8.60
CA CYS A 12 0.45 2.44 -10.03
C CYS A 12 -0.73 1.80 -10.78
N PRO A 13 -1.11 2.25 -11.98
CA PRO A 13 -2.12 1.57 -12.78
C PRO A 13 -1.77 0.10 -13.13
N PRO A 14 -2.76 -0.79 -13.28
CA PRO A 14 -2.54 -2.15 -13.77
C PRO A 14 -2.09 -2.18 -15.22
N SER A 15 -1.26 -3.17 -15.57
CA SER A 15 -1.03 -3.55 -16.96
C SER A 15 -2.15 -4.41 -17.53
N SER A 16 -2.88 -5.14 -16.68
CA SER A 16 -4.00 -5.97 -17.11
C SER A 16 -5.10 -5.13 -17.78
N GLY A 17 -5.50 -5.53 -18.99
CA GLY A 17 -6.56 -4.86 -19.75
C GLY A 17 -6.16 -3.57 -20.47
N ALA A 18 -4.87 -3.20 -20.50
CA ALA A 18 -4.35 -2.08 -21.30
C ALA A 18 -3.44 -2.59 -22.43
N ASP A 19 -3.46 -1.93 -23.59
CA ASP A 19 -2.40 -2.15 -24.58
C ASP A 19 -1.07 -1.54 -24.10
N ARG A 20 0.03 -1.99 -24.70
CA ARG A 20 1.39 -1.62 -24.28
C ARG A 20 1.63 -0.11 -24.25
N THR A 21 1.22 0.61 -25.28
CA THR A 21 1.51 2.04 -25.41
C THR A 21 0.69 2.82 -24.38
N THR A 22 -0.59 2.50 -24.27
CA THR A 22 -1.50 3.10 -23.28
C THR A 22 -1.03 2.81 -21.85
N TYR A 23 -0.55 1.61 -21.56
CA TYR A 23 -0.05 1.26 -20.23
C TYR A 23 1.11 2.15 -19.79
N VAL A 24 2.16 2.28 -20.62
CA VAL A 24 3.33 3.12 -20.31
C VAL A 24 2.92 4.57 -20.07
N GLN A 25 2.03 5.11 -20.92
CA GLN A 25 1.51 6.47 -20.76
C GLN A 25 0.75 6.64 -19.43
N ARG A 26 -0.08 5.67 -19.05
CA ARG A 26 -0.82 5.69 -17.78
C ARG A 26 0.11 5.64 -16.57
N VAL A 27 1.15 4.82 -16.59
CA VAL A 27 2.15 4.77 -15.50
C VAL A 27 2.87 6.11 -15.37
N VAL A 28 3.36 6.67 -16.47
CA VAL A 28 4.08 7.96 -16.47
C VAL A 28 3.17 9.09 -16.00
N ALA A 29 1.92 9.12 -16.46
CA ALA A 29 0.94 10.12 -16.03
C ALA A 29 0.65 10.01 -14.53
N ALA A 30 0.33 8.81 -14.03
CA ALA A 30 0.04 8.58 -12.62
C ALA A 30 1.24 8.94 -11.72
N ALA A 31 2.46 8.61 -12.13
CA ALA A 31 3.67 8.97 -11.40
C ALA A 31 3.83 10.49 -11.29
N ARG A 32 3.72 11.21 -12.42
CA ARG A 32 3.81 12.69 -12.44
C ARG A 32 2.72 13.35 -11.62
N TRP A 33 1.48 12.86 -11.71
CA TRP A 33 0.38 13.39 -10.90
C TRP A 33 0.61 13.18 -9.42
N SER A 34 1.13 12.01 -9.03
CA SER A 34 1.44 11.68 -7.64
C SER A 34 2.55 12.57 -7.09
N GLU A 35 3.62 12.77 -7.85
CA GLU A 35 4.69 13.69 -7.51
C GLU A 35 4.18 15.13 -7.35
N GLN A 36 3.41 15.62 -8.33
CA GLN A 36 2.85 16.97 -8.30
C GLN A 36 1.88 17.20 -7.13
N ALA A 37 1.17 16.16 -6.70
CA ALA A 37 0.28 16.20 -5.54
C ALA A 37 1.02 16.11 -4.19
N GLY A 38 2.33 15.88 -4.20
CA GLY A 38 3.16 15.77 -3.01
C GLY A 38 3.16 14.37 -2.38
N CYS A 39 2.81 13.32 -3.13
CA CYS A 39 2.95 11.95 -2.64
C CYS A 39 4.43 11.63 -2.37
N ARG A 40 4.68 10.94 -1.26
CA ARG A 40 6.00 10.41 -0.92
C ARG A 40 6.44 9.31 -1.89
N GLY A 41 5.48 8.51 -2.34
CA GLY A 41 5.79 7.39 -3.22
C GLY A 41 4.59 6.84 -3.97
N ILE A 42 4.81 5.72 -4.67
CA ILE A 42 3.80 5.04 -5.48
C ILE A 42 3.98 3.53 -5.37
N LEU A 43 2.93 2.83 -4.94
CA LEU A 43 2.88 1.38 -4.87
C LEU A 43 2.87 0.79 -6.28
N VAL A 44 3.87 -0.02 -6.58
CA VAL A 44 3.89 -0.88 -7.77
C VAL A 44 3.60 -2.31 -7.32
N TYR A 45 2.35 -2.74 -7.48
CA TYR A 45 1.92 -4.06 -7.07
C TYR A 45 2.31 -5.13 -8.09
N ALA A 46 2.30 -6.39 -7.65
CA ALA A 46 2.67 -7.53 -8.46
C ALA A 46 1.74 -8.72 -8.16
N ASP A 47 1.37 -9.42 -9.21
CA ASP A 47 0.75 -10.74 -9.24
C ASP A 47 1.08 -11.38 -10.62
N ASN A 48 0.68 -12.62 -10.86
CA ASN A 48 1.02 -13.32 -12.11
C ASN A 48 0.39 -12.72 -13.38
N SER A 49 -0.49 -11.71 -13.26
CA SER A 49 -1.16 -11.01 -14.37
C SER A 49 -0.56 -9.64 -14.69
N GLN A 50 0.40 -9.16 -13.89
CA GLN A 50 1.04 -7.86 -14.08
C GLN A 50 2.42 -7.97 -14.73
N VAL A 51 2.88 -6.89 -15.35
CA VAL A 51 4.29 -6.74 -15.72
C VAL A 51 5.17 -6.62 -14.47
N ASP A 52 6.46 -6.90 -14.62
CA ASP A 52 7.40 -6.91 -13.49
C ASP A 52 7.48 -5.53 -12.77
N PRO A 53 7.34 -5.51 -11.42
CA PRO A 53 7.25 -4.27 -10.67
C PRO A 53 8.58 -3.51 -10.60
N TRP A 54 9.73 -4.18 -10.74
CA TRP A 54 11.05 -3.52 -10.72
C TRP A 54 11.28 -2.75 -12.01
N LEU A 55 10.89 -3.31 -13.15
CA LEU A 55 10.97 -2.62 -14.45
C LEU A 55 10.05 -1.39 -14.49
N VAL A 56 8.83 -1.52 -13.97
CA VAL A 56 7.91 -0.37 -13.84
C VAL A 56 8.46 0.68 -12.87
N SER A 57 9.09 0.27 -11.78
CA SER A 57 9.74 1.18 -10.83
C SER A 57 10.86 1.98 -11.49
N GLN A 58 11.67 1.36 -12.35
CA GLN A 58 12.68 2.07 -13.14
C GLN A 58 12.03 3.10 -14.09
N LEU A 59 10.93 2.75 -14.75
CA LEU A 59 10.18 3.68 -15.60
C LEU A 59 9.70 4.90 -14.80
N ILE A 60 9.16 4.69 -13.60
CA ILE A 60 8.70 5.75 -12.68
C ILE A 60 9.86 6.66 -12.30
N LEU A 61 10.99 6.08 -11.86
CA LEU A 61 12.19 6.84 -11.49
C LEU A 61 12.64 7.72 -12.67
N ARG A 62 12.70 7.20 -13.90
CA ARG A 62 13.13 7.99 -15.07
C ARG A 62 12.20 9.14 -15.46
N HIS A 63 10.98 9.20 -14.93
CA HIS A 63 9.97 10.21 -15.32
C HIS A 63 9.50 11.11 -14.17
N THR A 64 10.15 11.01 -13.01
CA THR A 64 9.90 11.80 -11.80
C THR A 64 11.23 12.20 -11.16
N GLU A 65 11.23 13.18 -10.27
CA GLU A 65 12.46 13.72 -9.64
C GLU A 65 12.62 13.29 -8.18
N SER A 66 11.51 13.03 -7.49
CA SER A 66 11.43 12.89 -6.03
C SER A 66 10.51 11.75 -5.58
N LEU A 67 9.59 11.29 -6.43
CA LEU A 67 8.67 10.20 -6.12
C LEU A 67 9.43 8.87 -5.94
N CYS A 68 9.19 8.18 -4.83
CA CYS A 68 9.84 6.92 -4.51
C CYS A 68 8.93 5.72 -4.82
N PRO A 69 9.35 4.76 -5.65
CA PRO A 69 8.60 3.51 -5.81
C PRO A 69 8.50 2.72 -4.50
N LEU A 70 7.30 2.19 -4.21
CA LEU A 70 7.03 1.16 -3.20
C LEU A 70 6.80 -0.16 -3.93
N VAL A 71 7.85 -0.97 -4.04
CA VAL A 71 7.88 -2.16 -4.91
C VAL A 71 7.32 -3.37 -4.17
N ALA A 72 6.31 -4.04 -4.73
CA ALA A 72 5.84 -5.30 -4.18
C ALA A 72 6.88 -6.41 -4.37
N VAL A 73 7.19 -7.14 -3.29
CA VAL A 73 8.20 -8.19 -3.26
C VAL A 73 7.62 -9.45 -2.63
N GLN A 74 7.59 -10.54 -3.40
CA GLN A 74 7.17 -11.85 -2.95
C GLN A 74 8.36 -12.80 -2.87
N PRO A 75 8.68 -13.40 -1.69
CA PRO A 75 9.83 -14.29 -1.53
C PRO A 75 9.89 -15.50 -2.48
N VAL A 76 8.75 -15.93 -3.01
CA VAL A 76 8.65 -17.07 -3.95
C VAL A 76 9.21 -16.72 -5.34
N TYR A 77 9.14 -15.44 -5.75
CA TYR A 77 9.50 -15.05 -7.11
C TYR A 77 11.01 -14.92 -7.32
N THR A 78 11.76 -14.54 -6.29
CA THR A 78 13.18 -14.22 -6.44
C THR A 78 13.96 -14.33 -5.13
N HIS A 79 15.23 -14.72 -5.22
CA HIS A 79 16.13 -14.88 -4.07
C HIS A 79 16.41 -13.53 -3.35
N PRO A 80 16.59 -13.49 -2.01
CA PRO A 80 16.79 -12.22 -1.28
C PRO A 80 18.02 -11.43 -1.74
N TYR A 81 19.08 -12.11 -2.18
CA TYR A 81 20.25 -11.46 -2.79
C TYR A 81 19.87 -10.60 -4.00
N THR A 82 19.01 -11.11 -4.89
CA THR A 82 18.59 -10.41 -6.10
C THR A 82 17.82 -9.14 -5.74
N VAL A 83 16.95 -9.18 -4.73
CA VAL A 83 16.25 -7.98 -4.23
C VAL A 83 17.23 -6.96 -3.68
N ALA A 84 18.18 -7.37 -2.84
CA ALA A 84 19.20 -6.46 -2.33
C ALA A 84 20.05 -5.85 -3.46
N LYS A 85 20.32 -6.63 -4.51
CA LYS A 85 21.03 -6.17 -5.71
C LYS A 85 20.19 -5.19 -6.53
N MET A 86 18.88 -5.41 -6.67
CA MET A 86 17.98 -4.48 -7.37
C MET A 86 17.86 -3.15 -6.63
N VAL A 87 17.72 -3.17 -5.30
CA VAL A 87 17.72 -1.97 -4.45
C VAL A 87 19.01 -1.15 -4.65
N THR A 88 20.18 -1.80 -4.48
CA THR A 88 21.47 -1.11 -4.67
C THR A 88 21.68 -0.59 -6.08
N SER A 89 21.22 -1.33 -7.09
CA SER A 89 21.37 -0.92 -8.49
C SER A 89 20.49 0.29 -8.82
N LEU A 90 19.23 0.31 -8.39
CA LEU A 90 18.36 1.47 -8.57
C LEU A 90 18.87 2.70 -7.80
N ALA A 91 19.31 2.51 -6.56
CA ALA A 91 19.92 3.59 -5.78
C ALA A 91 21.18 4.16 -6.47
N TYR A 92 22.02 3.31 -7.04
CA TYR A 92 23.21 3.73 -7.79
C TYR A 92 22.85 4.50 -9.06
N LEU A 93 21.81 4.06 -9.78
CA LEU A 93 21.40 4.63 -11.07
C LEU A 93 20.58 5.93 -10.97
N ASP A 94 19.84 6.10 -9.87
CA ASP A 94 18.83 7.15 -9.73
C ASP A 94 19.00 8.00 -8.47
N ARG A 95 19.96 7.67 -7.59
CA ARG A 95 20.28 8.36 -6.32
C ARG A 95 19.06 8.66 -5.45
N ARG A 96 18.09 7.73 -5.46
CA ARG A 96 16.84 7.85 -4.73
C ARG A 96 16.55 6.59 -3.94
N ARG A 97 15.95 6.80 -2.77
CA ARG A 97 15.41 5.74 -1.93
C ARG A 97 14.27 5.04 -2.69
N ILE A 98 14.16 3.73 -2.50
CA ILE A 98 12.95 2.99 -2.82
C ILE A 98 12.35 2.41 -1.55
N TYR A 99 11.11 1.94 -1.61
CA TYR A 99 10.44 1.24 -0.53
C TYR A 99 10.11 -0.18 -0.97
N LEU A 100 10.05 -1.12 -0.01
CA LEU A 100 9.72 -2.51 -0.27
C LEU A 100 8.41 -2.87 0.42
N ASN A 101 7.40 -3.27 -0.35
CA ASN A 101 6.17 -3.86 0.14
C ASN A 101 6.29 -5.38 0.13
N MET A 102 6.63 -5.94 1.29
CA MET A 102 6.79 -7.37 1.48
C MET A 102 5.43 -8.06 1.51
N VAL A 103 5.19 -8.94 0.55
CA VAL A 103 3.94 -9.71 0.42
C VAL A 103 4.21 -11.20 0.66
N ALA A 104 3.48 -11.80 1.60
CA ALA A 104 3.64 -13.21 1.96
C ALA A 104 3.00 -14.17 0.92
N GLY A 105 2.13 -13.67 0.05
CA GLY A 105 1.40 -14.45 -0.96
C GLY A 105 -0.10 -14.55 -0.67
N GLY A 106 -0.84 -13.48 -0.94
CA GLY A 106 -2.30 -13.45 -0.75
C GLY A 106 -3.11 -14.13 -1.87
N PHE A 107 -2.49 -14.36 -3.03
CA PHE A 107 -3.10 -15.01 -4.19
C PHE A 107 -2.72 -16.51 -4.21
N THR A 108 -3.54 -17.33 -3.59
CA THR A 108 -3.31 -18.78 -3.42
C THR A 108 -3.17 -19.52 -4.75
N ASN A 109 -3.92 -19.10 -5.79
CA ASN A 109 -3.80 -19.66 -7.14
C ASN A 109 -2.40 -19.41 -7.74
N ASP A 110 -1.82 -18.23 -7.52
CA ASP A 110 -0.49 -17.90 -8.03
C ASP A 110 0.59 -18.73 -7.33
N LEU A 111 0.45 -18.92 -6.01
CA LEU A 111 1.34 -19.79 -5.24
C LEU A 111 1.21 -21.25 -5.67
N ALA A 112 -0.01 -21.73 -5.89
CA ALA A 112 -0.25 -23.09 -6.37
C ALA A 112 0.35 -23.32 -7.77
N ALA A 113 0.23 -22.34 -8.68
CA ALA A 113 0.86 -22.40 -10.01
C ALA A 113 2.40 -22.44 -9.94
N LEU A 114 2.98 -21.91 -8.86
CA LEU A 114 4.40 -21.96 -8.56
C LEU A 114 4.80 -23.17 -7.71
N ASN A 115 3.87 -24.08 -7.43
CA ASN A 115 4.06 -25.24 -6.57
C ASN A 115 4.61 -24.88 -5.17
N ASP A 116 4.13 -23.79 -4.58
CA ASP A 116 4.47 -23.41 -3.20
C ASP A 116 3.42 -23.96 -2.21
N PRO A 117 3.69 -25.05 -1.48
CA PRO A 117 2.75 -25.64 -0.53
C PRO A 117 2.75 -24.96 0.85
N THR A 118 3.51 -23.88 1.02
CA THR A 118 3.75 -23.27 2.34
C THR A 118 2.44 -22.80 2.99
N PRO A 119 2.09 -23.28 4.20
CA PRO A 119 0.87 -22.86 4.90
C PRO A 119 0.83 -21.36 5.19
N HIS A 120 -0.38 -20.79 5.28
CA HIS A 120 -0.60 -19.34 5.38
C HIS A 120 0.34 -18.61 6.34
N ASP A 121 0.40 -19.05 7.61
CA ASP A 121 1.21 -18.39 8.65
C ASP A 121 2.71 -18.60 8.44
N ARG A 122 3.11 -19.79 7.98
CA ARG A 122 4.51 -20.14 7.66
C ARG A 122 5.08 -19.30 6.52
N ARG A 123 4.23 -18.73 5.66
CA ARG A 123 4.68 -17.76 4.64
C ARG A 123 5.23 -16.49 5.26
N TYR A 124 4.73 -16.07 6.42
CA TYR A 124 5.26 -14.92 7.15
C TYR A 124 6.57 -15.26 7.88
N ASP A 125 6.76 -16.49 8.38
CA ASP A 125 8.07 -16.95 8.88
C ASP A 125 9.13 -16.83 7.77
N ARG A 126 8.81 -17.32 6.56
CA ARG A 126 9.64 -17.16 5.36
C ARG A 126 9.89 -15.69 5.02
N LEU A 127 8.88 -14.85 5.11
CA LEU A 127 8.98 -13.41 4.84
C LEU A 127 9.95 -12.71 5.80
N VAL A 128 9.90 -13.06 7.09
CA VAL A 128 10.81 -12.52 8.12
C VAL A 128 12.24 -12.93 7.82
N GLU A 129 12.47 -14.21 7.52
CA GLU A 129 13.80 -14.73 7.18
C GLU A 129 14.37 -14.03 5.93
N TYR A 130 13.57 -13.97 4.87
CA TYR A 130 13.88 -13.30 3.62
C TYR A 130 14.28 -11.84 3.82
N THR A 131 13.43 -11.08 4.51
CA THR A 131 13.60 -9.63 4.68
C THR A 131 14.80 -9.33 5.57
N THR A 132 15.05 -10.17 6.58
CA THR A 132 16.24 -10.05 7.45
C THR A 132 17.53 -10.18 6.63
N ILE A 133 17.60 -11.14 5.70
CA ILE A 133 18.77 -11.29 4.82
C ILE A 133 18.92 -10.04 3.94
N VAL A 134 17.83 -9.53 3.34
CA VAL A 134 17.86 -8.31 2.53
C VAL A 134 18.38 -7.12 3.35
N GLN A 135 17.79 -6.84 4.51
CA GLN A 135 18.20 -5.72 5.38
C GLN A 135 19.67 -5.83 5.80
N ARG A 136 20.15 -7.03 6.17
CA ARG A 136 21.56 -7.24 6.55
C ARG A 136 22.52 -7.02 5.39
N LEU A 137 22.16 -7.46 4.18
CA LEU A 137 22.98 -7.21 2.98
C LEU A 137 23.04 -5.72 2.65
N LEU A 138 21.92 -5.02 2.73
CA LEU A 138 21.83 -3.58 2.44
C LEU A 138 22.54 -2.72 3.48
N ALA A 139 22.51 -3.11 4.76
CA ALA A 139 23.23 -2.41 5.83
C ALA A 139 24.76 -2.41 5.63
N GLY A 140 25.30 -3.33 4.81
CA GLY A 140 26.71 -3.28 4.37
C GLY A 140 27.76 -3.48 5.46
N LEU A 141 27.37 -4.02 6.63
CA LEU A 141 28.24 -4.21 7.80
C LEU A 141 29.28 -5.34 7.65
N GLY A 142 29.21 -6.13 6.57
CA GLY A 142 30.11 -7.24 6.30
C GLY A 142 29.43 -8.36 5.49
N PRO A 143 30.11 -9.50 5.28
CA PRO A 143 29.50 -10.69 4.69
C PRO A 143 28.36 -11.20 5.57
N VAL A 144 27.25 -11.60 4.95
CA VAL A 144 26.07 -12.13 5.62
C VAL A 144 26.09 -13.65 5.56
N SER A 145 26.04 -14.28 6.73
CA SER A 145 25.70 -15.68 6.89
C SER A 145 24.37 -15.82 7.62
N HIS A 146 23.53 -16.72 7.16
CA HIS A 146 22.23 -17.06 7.73
C HIS A 146 21.94 -18.53 7.45
N ALA A 147 21.42 -19.26 8.43
CA ALA A 147 21.01 -20.65 8.30
C ALA A 147 19.66 -20.79 8.99
N GLY A 148 18.60 -20.56 8.23
CA GLY A 148 17.22 -20.71 8.67
C GLY A 148 16.54 -21.85 7.94
N GLU A 149 15.23 -21.95 8.12
CA GLU A 149 14.43 -23.01 7.52
C GLU A 149 14.23 -22.79 6.03
N PHE A 150 14.06 -21.53 5.62
CA PHE A 150 13.71 -21.19 4.25
C PHE A 150 14.93 -20.79 3.40
N TYR A 151 15.98 -20.24 4.02
CA TYR A 151 17.15 -19.72 3.36
C TYR A 151 18.43 -20.08 4.12
N THR A 152 19.43 -20.51 3.36
CA THR A 152 20.79 -20.63 3.86
C THR A 152 21.73 -19.87 2.95
N VAL A 153 22.49 -18.93 3.51
CA VAL A 153 23.53 -18.17 2.81
C VAL A 153 24.79 -18.16 3.66
N THR A 154 25.95 -18.25 3.02
CA THR A 154 27.24 -18.32 3.71
C THR A 154 28.18 -17.27 3.12
N ASN A 155 28.70 -16.38 3.97
CA ASN A 155 29.65 -15.33 3.59
C ASN A 155 29.19 -14.50 2.37
N LEU A 156 27.89 -14.28 2.22
CA LEU A 156 27.30 -13.60 1.09
C LEU A 156 27.60 -12.10 1.14
N LYS A 157 28.15 -11.53 0.08
CA LYS A 157 28.55 -10.12 0.01
C LYS A 157 27.76 -9.40 -1.07
N LEU A 158 27.35 -8.16 -0.78
CA LEU A 158 26.70 -7.27 -1.74
C LEU A 158 27.64 -6.13 -2.14
N SER A 159 27.68 -5.82 -3.44
CA SER A 159 28.39 -4.67 -4.02
C SER A 159 27.61 -4.14 -5.24
N PRO A 160 27.51 -2.82 -5.46
CA PRO A 160 28.06 -1.74 -4.64
C PRO A 160 27.35 -1.63 -3.28
N ARG A 161 27.95 -0.90 -2.33
CA ARG A 161 27.30 -0.58 -1.05
C ARG A 161 26.15 0.40 -1.27
N LEU A 162 25.11 0.29 -0.45
CA LEU A 162 24.02 1.26 -0.40
C LEU A 162 24.40 2.41 0.54
N ASP A 163 24.18 3.64 0.11
CA ASP A 163 24.32 4.80 0.99
C ASP A 163 23.23 4.75 2.09
N ALA A 164 23.60 5.08 3.32
CA ALA A 164 22.73 4.86 4.49
C ALA A 164 21.41 5.66 4.44
N ASP A 165 21.40 6.84 3.82
CA ASP A 165 20.22 7.68 3.60
C ASP A 165 19.25 7.08 2.57
N LEU A 166 19.74 6.18 1.70
CA LEU A 166 18.96 5.48 0.67
C LEU A 166 18.41 4.12 1.14
N MET A 167 18.62 3.74 2.41
CA MET A 167 18.03 2.53 2.98
C MET A 167 16.51 2.50 2.76
N PRO A 168 15.95 1.38 2.27
CA PRO A 168 14.54 1.32 1.94
C PRO A 168 13.67 1.30 3.19
N GLY A 169 12.53 1.98 3.13
CA GLY A 169 11.46 1.73 4.09
C GLY A 169 10.79 0.38 3.79
N ILE A 170 10.49 -0.38 4.84
CA ILE A 170 9.91 -1.72 4.72
C ILE A 170 8.45 -1.68 5.15
N PHE A 171 7.60 -2.26 4.31
CA PHE A 171 6.18 -2.41 4.50
C PHE A 171 5.85 -3.90 4.51
N VAL A 172 4.88 -4.31 5.32
CA VAL A 172 4.35 -5.67 5.31
C VAL A 172 2.85 -5.58 5.07
N SER A 173 2.39 -6.20 3.98
CA SER A 173 0.96 -6.29 3.68
C SER A 173 0.37 -7.53 4.34
N GLY A 174 -0.55 -7.33 5.30
CA GLY A 174 -1.24 -8.44 5.96
C GLY A 174 -1.79 -8.05 7.33
N SER A 175 -3.10 -8.21 7.51
CA SER A 175 -3.80 -7.92 8.78
C SER A 175 -4.00 -9.16 9.66
N SER A 176 -3.46 -10.31 9.28
CA SER A 176 -3.46 -11.51 10.13
C SER A 176 -2.53 -11.32 11.32
N GLU A 177 -2.74 -12.08 12.40
CA GLU A 177 -1.84 -12.07 13.55
C GLU A 177 -0.39 -12.37 13.15
N ALA A 178 -0.19 -13.38 12.28
CA ALA A 178 1.13 -13.71 11.72
C ALA A 178 1.74 -12.54 10.90
N GLY A 179 0.93 -11.82 10.12
CA GLY A 179 1.39 -10.65 9.35
C GLY A 179 1.80 -9.49 10.25
N MET A 180 1.01 -9.21 11.27
CA MET A 180 1.32 -8.17 12.26
C MET A 180 2.55 -8.54 13.10
N ALA A 181 2.73 -9.83 13.43
CA ALA A 181 3.91 -10.32 14.11
C ALA A 181 5.17 -10.17 13.24
N ALA A 182 5.09 -10.52 11.96
CA ALA A 182 6.18 -10.33 11.00
C ALA A 182 6.55 -8.86 10.84
N ALA A 183 5.56 -7.95 10.73
CA ALA A 183 5.81 -6.52 10.66
C ALA A 183 6.57 -6.00 11.89
N ARG A 184 6.15 -6.40 13.10
CA ARG A 184 6.85 -6.05 14.35
C ARG A 184 8.28 -6.59 14.39
N ALA A 185 8.48 -7.86 14.01
CA ALA A 185 9.81 -8.49 14.01
C ALA A 185 10.79 -7.78 13.05
N LEU A 186 10.28 -7.24 11.95
CA LEU A 186 11.08 -6.56 10.92
C LEU A 186 11.22 -5.04 11.14
N GLY A 187 10.52 -4.47 12.13
CA GLY A 187 10.37 -3.03 12.28
C GLY A 187 9.70 -2.37 11.07
N ALA A 188 8.83 -3.10 10.37
CA ALA A 188 8.17 -2.67 9.15
C ALA A 188 6.84 -1.96 9.45
N THR A 189 6.40 -1.12 8.50
CA THR A 189 5.05 -0.53 8.54
C THR A 189 4.04 -1.59 8.12
N ALA A 190 3.17 -2.01 9.02
CA ALA A 190 2.07 -2.91 8.70
C ALA A 190 0.99 -2.17 7.89
N ILE A 191 0.56 -2.71 6.75
CA ILE A 191 -0.55 -2.15 5.97
C ILE A 191 -1.84 -2.88 6.26
N GLU A 192 -2.80 -2.10 6.73
CA GLU A 192 -4.16 -2.51 7.07
C GLU A 192 -5.17 -1.89 6.10
N TYR A 193 -6.41 -2.35 6.20
CA TYR A 193 -7.55 -1.69 5.56
C TYR A 193 -8.35 -0.99 6.64
N PRO A 194 -8.65 0.30 6.49
CA PRO A 194 -9.37 1.02 7.51
C PRO A 194 -10.81 0.52 7.56
N LYS A 195 -11.42 0.60 8.75
CA LYS A 195 -12.88 0.53 8.90
C LYS A 195 -13.47 1.94 8.87
N SER A 196 -14.78 2.08 9.08
CA SER A 196 -15.38 3.40 9.29
C SER A 196 -14.80 4.08 10.55
N ALA A 197 -14.76 5.40 10.56
CA ALA A 197 -14.23 6.21 11.67
C ALA A 197 -14.89 5.89 13.01
N ALA A 198 -16.16 5.47 13.00
CA ALA A 198 -16.90 5.09 14.21
C ALA A 198 -16.21 3.98 15.01
N GLU A 199 -15.53 3.04 14.33
CA GLU A 199 -14.80 1.93 14.97
C GLU A 199 -13.53 2.40 15.70
N TYR A 200 -13.03 3.59 15.39
CA TYR A 200 -11.81 4.14 15.95
C TYR A 200 -12.06 5.09 17.13
N LEU A 201 -13.34 5.42 17.42
CA LEU A 201 -13.71 6.29 18.54
C LEU A 201 -13.37 5.70 19.91
N ALA A 202 -13.21 4.37 20.01
CA ALA A 202 -12.89 3.65 21.24
C ALA A 202 -11.59 2.81 21.14
N ALA A 203 -10.84 2.93 20.05
CA ALA A 203 -9.74 2.02 19.73
C ALA A 203 -8.39 2.44 20.35
N SER A 204 -7.52 1.46 20.54
CA SER A 204 -6.12 1.65 20.94
C SER A 204 -5.31 2.37 19.86
N VAL A 205 -4.22 3.04 20.27
CA VAL A 205 -3.35 3.77 19.33
C VAL A 205 -2.60 2.78 18.42
N HIS A 206 -2.83 2.85 17.12
CA HIS A 206 -2.18 2.05 16.07
C HIS A 206 -0.83 2.67 15.67
N ARG A 207 0.16 2.62 16.57
CA ARG A 207 1.51 3.12 16.25
C ARG A 207 2.24 2.19 15.28
N GLY A 208 2.75 2.74 14.18
CA GLY A 208 3.58 2.00 13.21
C GLY A 208 2.80 1.25 12.13
N ALA A 209 1.49 1.49 12.00
CA ALA A 209 0.66 0.96 10.92
C ALA A 209 0.32 2.06 9.90
N GLY A 210 0.05 1.63 8.66
CA GLY A 210 -0.50 2.42 7.58
C GLY A 210 -1.80 1.80 7.07
N ILE A 211 -2.57 2.58 6.30
CA ILE A 211 -3.85 2.12 5.75
C ILE A 211 -3.89 2.23 4.22
N ARG A 212 -4.57 1.28 3.58
CA ARG A 212 -4.88 1.34 2.15
C ARG A 212 -6.34 1.75 1.92
N VAL A 213 -6.56 2.84 1.17
CA VAL A 213 -7.88 3.45 1.00
C VAL A 213 -8.01 4.20 -0.32
N GLY A 214 -9.16 4.08 -0.99
CA GLY A 214 -9.51 4.93 -2.13
C GLY A 214 -10.16 6.22 -1.65
N ILE A 215 -9.99 7.34 -2.37
CA ILE A 215 -10.61 8.61 -1.99
C ILE A 215 -11.23 9.27 -3.22
N ILE A 216 -12.50 9.66 -3.11
CA ILE A 216 -13.20 10.50 -4.08
C ILE A 216 -13.78 11.67 -3.30
N SER A 217 -13.02 12.75 -3.23
CA SER A 217 -13.46 13.98 -2.56
C SER A 217 -13.71 15.10 -3.56
N ARG A 218 -14.67 15.98 -3.27
CA ARG A 218 -15.00 17.19 -4.04
C ARG A 218 -15.40 18.32 -3.08
N ASP A 219 -15.70 19.50 -3.61
CA ASP A 219 -16.24 20.59 -2.80
C ASP A 219 -17.59 20.23 -2.17
N HIS A 220 -18.44 19.55 -2.96
CA HIS A 220 -19.80 19.16 -2.56
C HIS A 220 -19.97 17.64 -2.57
N ASP A 221 -20.76 17.14 -1.61
CA ASP A 221 -21.07 15.71 -1.45
C ASP A 221 -21.67 15.10 -2.72
N ASP A 222 -22.67 15.76 -3.30
CA ASP A 222 -23.38 15.25 -4.49
C ASP A 222 -22.45 15.07 -5.69
N SER A 223 -21.49 15.99 -5.87
CA SER A 223 -20.48 15.89 -6.92
C SER A 223 -19.54 14.71 -6.69
N ALA A 224 -19.06 14.51 -5.47
CA ALA A 224 -18.22 13.35 -5.13
C ALA A 224 -18.96 12.03 -5.38
N TRP A 225 -20.22 11.95 -4.94
CA TRP A 225 -21.05 10.75 -5.12
C TRP A 225 -21.46 10.49 -6.56
N ALA A 226 -21.71 11.52 -7.36
CA ALA A 226 -21.95 11.38 -8.79
C ALA A 226 -20.73 10.76 -9.49
N ILE A 227 -19.52 11.23 -9.18
CA ILE A 227 -18.28 10.68 -9.71
C ILE A 227 -18.05 9.25 -9.23
N ALA A 228 -18.29 8.98 -7.94
CA ALA A 228 -18.13 7.64 -7.37
C ALA A 228 -19.04 6.60 -8.05
N ARG A 229 -20.33 6.92 -8.20
CA ARG A 229 -21.30 6.05 -8.90
C ARG A 229 -21.01 5.92 -10.40
N GLY A 230 -20.53 6.98 -11.04
CA GLY A 230 -20.10 6.92 -12.44
C GLY A 230 -18.85 6.07 -12.66
N ARG A 231 -17.89 6.12 -11.72
CA ARG A 231 -16.64 5.36 -11.78
C ARG A 231 -16.83 3.89 -11.45
N PHE A 232 -17.69 3.59 -10.48
CA PHE A 232 -18.00 2.24 -10.05
C PHE A 232 -19.51 2.00 -10.13
N PRO A 233 -20.05 1.84 -11.35
CA PRO A 233 -21.44 1.48 -11.51
C PRO A 233 -21.71 0.10 -10.89
N GLU A 234 -22.96 -0.14 -10.51
CA GLU A 234 -23.36 -1.47 -10.03
C GLU A 234 -23.08 -2.52 -11.10
N ASP A 235 -22.40 -3.59 -10.69
CA ASP A 235 -21.99 -4.66 -11.59
C ASP A 235 -22.32 -6.02 -10.96
N ARG A 236 -23.46 -6.59 -11.36
CA ARG A 236 -23.91 -7.91 -10.90
C ARG A 236 -22.93 -9.02 -11.25
N LYS A 237 -22.18 -8.92 -12.35
CA LYS A 237 -21.13 -9.90 -12.71
C LYS A 237 -19.93 -9.76 -11.78
N GLY A 238 -19.53 -8.53 -11.47
CA GLY A 238 -18.48 -8.21 -10.49
C GLY A 238 -18.81 -8.75 -9.10
N GLN A 239 -20.06 -8.62 -8.65
CA GLN A 239 -20.51 -9.18 -7.36
C GLN A 239 -20.41 -10.71 -7.30
N LEU A 240 -20.77 -11.40 -8.39
CA LEU A 240 -20.61 -12.86 -8.47
C LEU A 240 -19.13 -13.27 -8.48
N ALA A 241 -18.28 -12.54 -9.20
CA ALA A 241 -16.83 -12.78 -9.19
C ALA A 241 -16.23 -12.56 -7.79
N HIS A 242 -16.64 -11.50 -7.09
CA HIS A 242 -16.27 -11.25 -5.69
C HIS A 242 -16.62 -12.44 -4.79
N GLN A 243 -17.87 -12.93 -4.87
CA GLN A 243 -18.33 -14.08 -4.09
C GLN A 243 -17.52 -15.36 -4.37
N LEU A 244 -17.10 -15.58 -5.61
CA LEU A 244 -16.24 -16.71 -5.98
C LEU A 244 -14.82 -16.52 -5.42
N ALA A 245 -14.24 -15.33 -5.54
CA ALA A 245 -12.94 -14.99 -4.95
C ALA A 245 -12.95 -15.17 -3.42
N MET A 246 -14.07 -14.85 -2.74
CA MET A 246 -14.22 -15.04 -1.29
C MET A 246 -14.11 -16.50 -0.84
N LYS A 247 -14.49 -17.46 -1.69
CA LYS A 247 -14.41 -18.89 -1.35
C LYS A 247 -12.99 -19.45 -1.43
N VAL A 248 -12.08 -18.77 -2.14
CA VAL A 248 -10.73 -19.27 -2.45
C VAL A 248 -9.63 -18.41 -1.81
N SER A 249 -9.98 -17.24 -1.28
CA SER A 249 -9.02 -16.31 -0.67
C SER A 249 -8.75 -16.61 0.80
N ASP A 250 -7.46 -16.73 1.14
CA ASP A 250 -6.98 -16.82 2.52
C ASP A 250 -6.77 -15.45 3.18
N SER A 251 -7.03 -14.35 2.46
CA SER A 251 -6.81 -13.01 2.97
C SER A 251 -7.79 -12.66 4.09
N VAL A 252 -7.29 -12.52 5.32
CA VAL A 252 -8.10 -12.14 6.50
C VAL A 252 -8.87 -10.83 6.26
N TRP A 253 -8.22 -9.83 5.66
CA TRP A 253 -8.86 -8.53 5.38
C TRP A 253 -10.01 -8.62 4.37
N HIS A 254 -9.89 -9.47 3.34
CA HIS A 254 -10.96 -9.67 2.34
C HIS A 254 -12.23 -10.22 3.00
N LYS A 255 -12.06 -11.10 4.00
CA LYS A 255 -13.15 -11.65 4.80
C LYS A 255 -13.76 -10.58 5.72
N GLN A 256 -12.92 -9.76 6.37
CA GLN A 256 -13.37 -8.68 7.28
C GLN A 256 -14.22 -7.62 6.56
N LEU A 257 -13.80 -7.16 5.38
CA LEU A 257 -14.52 -6.11 4.63
C LEU A 257 -15.77 -6.61 3.89
N SER A 258 -15.94 -7.93 3.76
CA SER A 258 -17.10 -8.54 3.08
C SER A 258 -18.30 -8.77 4.01
N GLY A 259 -18.22 -8.33 5.27
CA GLY A 259 -19.32 -8.39 6.23
C GLY A 259 -20.54 -7.52 5.84
N PRO A 260 -21.66 -7.69 6.56
CA PRO A 260 -22.95 -7.05 6.26
C PRO A 260 -22.99 -5.54 6.50
N ASP A 261 -21.88 -4.90 6.90
CA ASP A 261 -21.85 -3.47 7.20
C ASP A 261 -22.16 -2.64 5.94
N ASP A 262 -23.35 -2.08 5.94
CA ASP A 262 -23.74 -0.90 5.20
C ASP A 262 -23.83 0.24 6.23
N PRO A 263 -22.80 1.10 6.36
CA PRO A 263 -22.80 2.19 7.33
C PRO A 263 -23.85 3.28 7.05
N GLY A 264 -24.76 3.04 6.10
CA GLY A 264 -25.89 3.87 5.75
C GLY A 264 -25.59 4.79 4.57
N ALA A 265 -26.64 5.18 3.85
CA ALA A 265 -26.59 5.93 2.59
C ALA A 265 -25.84 7.30 2.63
N ARG A 266 -25.39 7.75 3.81
CA ARG A 266 -24.66 9.01 4.01
C ARG A 266 -23.27 8.83 4.61
N SER A 267 -22.82 7.63 4.93
CA SER A 267 -21.45 7.42 5.43
C SER A 267 -20.43 7.79 4.34
N PRO A 268 -19.33 8.51 4.65
CA PRO A 268 -18.26 8.69 3.69
C PRO A 268 -17.53 7.38 3.39
N TYR A 269 -17.57 6.40 4.31
CA TYR A 269 -16.96 5.09 4.13
C TYR A 269 -17.83 4.19 3.24
N TRP A 270 -17.29 3.78 2.09
CA TRP A 270 -18.01 3.10 1.02
C TRP A 270 -17.31 1.82 0.55
N LEU A 271 -18.05 0.71 0.59
CA LEU A 271 -17.54 -0.63 0.26
C LEU A 271 -18.00 -1.19 -1.08
N VAL A 272 -18.85 -0.48 -1.83
CA VAL A 272 -19.42 -1.04 -3.08
C VAL A 272 -18.35 -1.36 -4.14
N PRO A 273 -17.32 -0.53 -4.40
CA PRO A 273 -16.28 -0.86 -5.38
C PRO A 273 -15.53 -2.15 -5.02
N PHE A 274 -15.28 -2.36 -3.72
CA PHE A 274 -14.70 -3.59 -3.20
C PHE A 274 -15.65 -4.78 -3.37
N LYS A 275 -16.92 -4.66 -2.95
CA LYS A 275 -17.95 -5.70 -3.07
C LYS A 275 -18.27 -6.08 -4.53
N ASN A 276 -17.99 -5.19 -5.47
CA ASN A 276 -18.14 -5.42 -6.92
C ASN A 276 -16.83 -5.89 -7.59
N TYR A 277 -15.78 -6.20 -6.82
CA TYR A 277 -14.46 -6.64 -7.32
C TYR A 277 -13.81 -5.64 -8.30
N LYS A 278 -14.11 -4.35 -8.16
CA LYS A 278 -13.51 -3.28 -8.97
C LYS A 278 -12.23 -2.73 -8.34
N THR A 279 -12.12 -2.84 -7.02
CA THR A 279 -11.00 -2.35 -6.22
C THR A 279 -10.72 -3.32 -5.08
N MET A 280 -9.54 -3.21 -4.49
CA MET A 280 -9.10 -4.08 -3.40
C MET A 280 -9.04 -3.36 -2.05
N CYS A 281 -9.74 -2.22 -1.90
CA CYS A 281 -9.75 -1.41 -0.69
C CYS A 281 -11.12 -0.69 -0.52
N PRO A 282 -11.46 -0.24 0.70
CA PRO A 282 -12.60 0.66 0.90
C PRO A 282 -12.33 2.03 0.27
N TYR A 283 -13.40 2.77 0.02
CA TYR A 283 -13.34 4.14 -0.50
C TYR A 283 -13.93 5.14 0.49
N LEU A 284 -13.35 6.33 0.55
CA LEU A 284 -13.94 7.50 1.20
C LEU A 284 -14.55 8.42 0.14
N VAL A 285 -15.84 8.73 0.26
CA VAL A 285 -16.58 9.54 -0.72
C VAL A 285 -17.33 10.68 -0.03
N GLY A 286 -17.17 11.91 -0.51
CA GLY A 286 -17.93 13.07 -0.03
C GLY A 286 -17.19 14.39 -0.18
N SER A 287 -17.73 15.45 0.43
CA SER A 287 -17.04 16.74 0.48
C SER A 287 -15.69 16.66 1.20
N HIS A 288 -14.80 17.63 0.93
CA HIS A 288 -13.52 17.76 1.62
C HIS A 288 -13.65 17.75 3.14
N ALA A 289 -14.72 18.36 3.67
CA ALA A 289 -14.99 18.40 5.10
C ALA A 289 -15.33 17.00 5.66
N ARG A 290 -16.21 16.25 5.00
CA ARG A 290 -16.63 14.91 5.45
C ARG A 290 -15.51 13.89 5.35
N VAL A 291 -14.83 13.85 4.20
CA VAL A 291 -13.67 12.98 4.01
C VAL A 291 -12.54 13.37 4.97
N GLY A 292 -12.32 14.67 5.17
CA GLY A 292 -11.35 15.18 6.13
C GLY A 292 -11.65 14.76 7.57
N ALA A 293 -12.92 14.74 7.98
CA ALA A 293 -13.31 14.25 9.30
C ALA A 293 -13.00 12.75 9.48
N GLU A 294 -13.30 11.93 8.47
CA GLU A 294 -12.99 10.49 8.47
C GLU A 294 -11.48 10.24 8.55
N LEU A 295 -10.70 10.93 7.71
CA LEU A 295 -9.24 10.90 7.76
C LEU A 295 -8.70 11.37 9.11
N GLY A 296 -9.32 12.40 9.70
CA GLY A 296 -8.98 12.92 11.02
C GLY A 296 -9.10 11.86 12.12
N ALA A 297 -10.10 10.97 12.04
CA ALA A 297 -10.24 9.84 12.95
C ALA A 297 -9.08 8.83 12.80
N TYR A 298 -8.65 8.54 11.57
CA TYR A 298 -7.48 7.67 11.35
C TYR A 298 -6.18 8.32 11.86
N LEU A 299 -6.03 9.64 11.67
CA LEU A 299 -4.90 10.38 12.24
C LEU A 299 -4.92 10.36 13.78
N ALA A 300 -6.10 10.50 14.40
CA ALA A 300 -6.26 10.40 15.85
C ALA A 300 -5.93 8.98 16.37
N ALA A 301 -6.30 7.95 15.60
CA ALA A 301 -5.96 6.55 15.89
C ALA A 301 -4.46 6.24 15.74
N GLY A 302 -3.66 7.15 15.15
CA GLY A 302 -2.20 7.03 15.07
C GLY A 302 -1.65 6.65 13.70
N TYR A 303 -2.51 6.41 12.70
CA TYR A 303 -2.05 6.14 11.33
C TYR A 303 -1.38 7.38 10.73
N ARG A 304 -0.20 7.19 10.15
CA ARG A 304 0.56 8.27 9.48
C ARG A 304 0.91 7.96 8.03
N THR A 305 0.69 6.71 7.61
CA THR A 305 1.00 6.27 6.26
C THR A 305 -0.29 5.85 5.55
N PHE A 306 -0.51 6.40 4.36
CA PHE A 306 -1.72 6.17 3.57
C PHE A 306 -1.31 5.70 2.18
N ILE A 307 -1.78 4.53 1.77
CA ILE A 307 -1.65 4.03 0.40
C ILE A 307 -2.98 4.24 -0.31
N LEU A 308 -3.03 5.25 -1.16
CA LEU A 308 -4.18 5.57 -1.99
C LEU A 308 -4.34 4.55 -3.12
N ASP A 309 -5.58 4.30 -3.52
CA ASP A 309 -5.85 3.52 -4.73
C ASP A 309 -5.36 4.25 -6.01
N VAL A 310 -5.51 3.61 -7.17
CA VAL A 310 -5.02 4.14 -8.44
C VAL A 310 -5.64 5.51 -8.75
N PRO A 311 -4.85 6.58 -8.94
CA PRO A 311 -5.38 7.90 -9.25
C PRO A 311 -5.98 7.91 -10.66
N ALA A 312 -7.19 8.44 -10.82
CA ALA A 312 -7.82 8.57 -12.14
C ALA A 312 -7.40 9.85 -12.87
N SER A 313 -6.99 10.88 -12.14
CA SER A 313 -6.52 12.16 -12.68
C SER A 313 -5.67 12.92 -11.64
N LEU A 314 -4.98 13.98 -12.09
CA LEU A 314 -4.34 14.94 -11.19
C LEU A 314 -5.36 15.64 -10.27
N GLU A 315 -6.52 16.00 -10.82
CA GLU A 315 -7.60 16.69 -10.09
C GLU A 315 -8.07 15.86 -8.88
N ASP A 316 -8.21 14.54 -9.04
CA ASP A 316 -8.56 13.65 -7.93
C ASP A 316 -7.54 13.67 -6.80
N LEU A 317 -6.25 13.70 -7.14
CA LEU A 317 -5.17 13.80 -6.15
C LEU A 317 -5.16 15.18 -5.48
N GLN A 318 -5.41 16.27 -6.21
CA GLN A 318 -5.53 17.61 -5.64
C GLN A 318 -6.68 17.70 -4.62
N HIS A 319 -7.85 17.16 -4.96
CA HIS A 319 -8.98 17.07 -4.04
C HIS A 319 -8.70 16.17 -2.84
N THR A 320 -7.95 15.09 -3.04
CA THR A 320 -7.48 14.24 -1.93
C THR A 320 -6.56 15.03 -0.99
N THR A 321 -5.61 15.80 -1.53
CA THR A 321 -4.74 16.69 -0.74
C THR A 321 -5.55 17.72 0.06
N LEU A 322 -6.62 18.28 -0.51
CA LEU A 322 -7.52 19.19 0.22
C LEU A 322 -8.22 18.49 1.39
N ALA A 323 -8.69 17.25 1.22
CA ALA A 323 -9.29 16.48 2.30
C ALA A 323 -8.27 16.18 3.43
N PHE A 324 -7.03 15.81 3.10
CA PHE A 324 -5.97 15.66 4.10
C PHE A 324 -5.64 16.96 4.84
N ARG A 325 -5.63 18.11 4.15
CA ARG A 325 -5.45 19.42 4.80
C ARG A 325 -6.55 19.67 5.83
N ARG A 326 -7.82 19.39 5.48
CA ARG A 326 -8.94 19.47 6.43
C ARG A 326 -8.75 18.56 7.64
N ALA A 327 -8.30 17.33 7.43
CA ALA A 327 -8.02 16.40 8.52
C ALA A 327 -6.97 16.96 9.50
N VAL A 328 -5.86 17.49 8.99
CA VAL A 328 -4.79 18.07 9.81
C VAL A 328 -5.25 19.33 10.54
N GLU A 329 -5.99 20.21 9.88
CA GLU A 329 -6.59 21.42 10.49
C GLU A 329 -7.47 21.04 11.69
N MET A 330 -8.34 20.03 11.54
CA MET A 330 -9.22 19.56 12.61
C MET A 330 -8.45 18.96 13.80
N SER A 331 -7.41 18.17 13.55
CA SER A 331 -6.57 17.59 14.61
C SER A 331 -5.84 18.66 15.43
N ARG A 332 -5.46 19.78 14.81
CA ARG A 332 -4.83 20.92 15.50
C ARG A 332 -5.83 21.68 16.36
N CYS A 333 -7.06 21.89 15.90
CA CYS A 333 -8.07 22.60 16.70
C CYS A 333 -8.47 21.82 17.97
N GLN A 334 -8.54 20.48 17.90
CA GLN A 334 -8.92 19.64 19.05
C GLN A 334 -7.89 19.65 20.19
N SER A 335 -6.60 19.80 19.87
CA SER A 335 -5.53 19.83 20.89
C SER A 335 -5.47 21.16 21.67
N TYR A 336 -5.89 22.28 21.07
CA TYR A 336 -6.02 23.56 21.77
C TYR A 336 -7.21 23.61 22.74
N SER A 337 -8.30 22.88 22.46
CA SER A 337 -9.49 22.86 23.33
C SER A 337 -9.37 21.98 24.58
N THR A 338 -8.40 21.06 24.63
CA THR A 338 -8.17 20.15 25.78
C THR A 338 -7.10 20.66 26.75
N SER A 339 -6.48 21.80 26.46
CA SER A 339 -5.38 22.38 27.24
C SER A 339 -5.73 23.73 27.91
N GLY A 340 -7.02 24.10 27.95
CA GLY A 340 -7.56 25.23 28.71
C GLY A 340 -8.55 24.77 29.77
#